data_AF-A0A7M7J6N4-F1
#
_entry.id   AF-A0A7M7J6N4-F1
#
_cell.length_a   1.000
_cell.length_b   1.000
_cell.length_c   1.000
_cell.angle_alpha   90.00
_cell.angle_beta   90.00
_cell.angle_gamma   90.00
#
_symmetry.space_group_name_H-M   'P 1'
#
loop_
_entity.id
_entity.type
_entity.pdbx_description
1 polymer ?
#
loop_
_entity_poly.entity_id
_entity_poly.type
_entity_poly.pdbx_seq_one_letter_code
_entity_poly.pdbx_strand_id
1 'polypeptide(L)'
;MTMLWWKRQSVLFGWLANQVYIGYQVKLCMPKVNRNQWSSVRPLTEDICPQLFLRGNNASGTLFPHNNQVIIPLPTTSRSLQEARTVRSGDVLLGNLAGHSSDARVPIMAHPPDTTSDILFSEWIRLVKESRTSKGIKVDFKDFDAVESCLSDIAITIPTPLNHELWLNADVLVGPGEPKGTALPAEAFVDICTRNGPAGHVLSIGWTTELAGTPQEVPSVYSWKNIFQMIRLLDKVPRETVVTFPVRLSHLVFAPLTLLLSVKSATSLTVWSHAGDPLPKYEVMTFLLWAYPNRIYIDLSEEHVRRVMDLLESLRKVVVLTSTMKVITWNTTDAAASQRAPWGSPYAIVVSGPGSITVEVADPCRLKSVGISGDLTQIASHSKDLGRCLDMKTLVDDMTLLSQVTLTFIGSGEVVLFVEQPIP
;
A
#
# COMPACT_ATOMS: atom_id res chain seq x y z
N MET A 1 13.83 -50.34 29.11
CA MET A 1 13.69 -51.50 28.20
C MET A 1 12.26 -51.43 27.68
N THR A 2 11.95 -51.34 26.39
CA THR A 2 12.45 -52.18 25.29
C THR A 2 12.17 -51.50 23.94
N MET A 3 13.23 -51.38 23.14
CA MET A 3 13.36 -51.41 21.67
C MET A 3 12.37 -50.70 20.72
N LEU A 4 12.93 -49.73 19.99
CA LEU A 4 12.56 -49.38 18.62
C LEU A 4 12.54 -50.63 17.72
N TRP A 5 11.52 -50.75 16.87
CA TRP A 5 11.57 -51.57 15.66
C TRP A 5 11.34 -50.66 14.44
N TRP A 6 12.37 -50.58 13.60
CA TRP A 6 12.28 -50.12 12.22
C TRP A 6 11.75 -51.29 11.37
N LYS A 7 10.70 -51.07 10.58
CA LYS A 7 10.32 -51.99 9.50
C LYS A 7 10.38 -51.26 8.17
N ARG A 8 11.40 -51.60 7.37
CA ARG A 8 11.46 -51.35 5.93
C ARG A 8 10.34 -52.14 5.25
N GLN A 9 9.52 -51.48 4.43
CA GLN A 9 8.85 -52.07 3.26
C GLN A 9 8.82 -50.99 2.18
N SER A 10 9.75 -51.06 1.22
CA SER A 10 9.56 -51.63 -0.13
C SER A 10 9.03 -50.59 -1.11
N VAL A 11 9.95 -49.95 -1.83
CA VAL A 11 9.66 -49.09 -2.98
C VAL A 11 9.35 -49.99 -4.17
N LEU A 12 8.14 -49.91 -4.72
CA LEU A 12 7.83 -50.47 -6.03
C LEU A 12 8.06 -49.36 -7.07
N PHE A 13 9.10 -49.49 -7.89
CA PHE A 13 9.27 -48.70 -9.10
C PHE A 13 8.59 -49.44 -10.25
N GLY A 14 7.52 -48.84 -10.80
CA GLY A 14 6.94 -49.21 -12.09
C GLY A 14 6.97 -48.00 -13.00
N TRP A 15 7.69 -48.10 -14.11
CA TRP A 15 7.71 -47.08 -15.17
C TRP A 15 6.56 -47.34 -16.13
N LEU A 16 5.68 -46.34 -16.33
CA LEU A 16 5.04 -45.98 -17.60
C LEU A 16 4.22 -44.68 -17.43
N ALA A 17 4.64 -43.65 -18.17
CA ALA A 17 3.93 -42.44 -18.58
C ALA A 17 3.26 -41.53 -17.50
N ASN A 18 3.92 -40.40 -17.27
CA ASN A 18 3.41 -39.08 -16.85
C ASN A 18 2.61 -38.94 -15.54
N GLN A 19 3.25 -38.23 -14.61
CA GLN A 19 2.77 -37.61 -13.36
C GLN A 19 2.83 -38.46 -12.09
N VAL A 20 3.70 -38.05 -11.15
CA VAL A 20 3.74 -38.54 -9.77
C VAL A 20 2.90 -37.59 -8.90
N TYR A 21 1.84 -38.11 -8.31
CA TYR A 21 1.13 -37.47 -7.19
C TYR A 21 1.70 -38.00 -5.87
N ILE A 22 2.18 -37.10 -5.00
CA ILE A 22 2.50 -37.41 -3.60
C ILE A 22 1.29 -36.97 -2.77
N GLY A 23 0.42 -37.91 -2.41
CA GLY A 23 -0.69 -37.67 -1.48
C GLY A 23 -0.30 -38.08 -0.06
N TYR A 24 -0.22 -37.12 0.87
CA TYR A 24 -0.19 -37.42 2.30
C TYR A 24 -1.62 -37.61 2.82
N GLN A 25 -1.98 -38.82 3.24
CA GLN A 25 -3.14 -39.02 4.12
C GLN A 25 -2.69 -38.89 5.57
N VAL A 26 -3.08 -37.79 6.22
CA VAL A 26 -3.01 -37.68 7.69
C VAL A 26 -4.34 -38.18 8.25
N LYS A 27 -4.32 -39.35 8.88
CA LYS A 27 -5.45 -39.94 9.60
C LYS A 27 -5.43 -39.41 11.05
N LEU A 28 -6.21 -38.38 11.34
CA LEU A 28 -6.42 -37.91 12.72
C LEU A 28 -7.33 -38.90 13.47
N CYS A 29 -6.76 -39.68 14.37
CA CYS A 29 -7.51 -40.43 15.39
C CYS A 29 -7.85 -39.48 16.54
N MET A 30 -9.13 -39.14 16.73
CA MET A 30 -9.59 -38.48 17.96
C MET A 30 -10.02 -39.51 19.02
N PRO A 31 -9.73 -39.30 20.32
CA PRO A 31 -10.23 -40.16 21.38
C PRO A 31 -11.72 -39.91 21.66
N LYS A 32 -12.48 -40.98 21.94
CA LYS A 32 -13.89 -40.92 22.34
C LYS A 32 -14.04 -40.19 23.67
N VAL A 33 -14.85 -39.12 23.72
CA VAL A 33 -15.28 -38.46 24.96
C VAL A 33 -16.81 -38.53 25.10
N ASN A 34 -17.23 -38.71 26.35
CA ASN A 34 -18.53 -39.15 26.82
C ASN A 34 -19.63 -38.06 26.75
N ARG A 35 -20.89 -38.44 26.52
CA ARG A 35 -21.96 -37.58 25.96
C ARG A 35 -22.79 -36.74 26.96
N ASN A 36 -22.39 -36.58 28.22
CA ASN A 36 -23.28 -36.05 29.28
C ASN A 36 -22.77 -34.83 30.09
N GLN A 37 -22.14 -33.82 29.45
CA GLN A 37 -21.98 -32.50 30.06
C GLN A 37 -22.19 -31.39 29.01
N TRP A 38 -23.44 -30.97 28.84
CA TRP A 38 -23.79 -29.77 28.08
C TRP A 38 -24.41 -28.75 29.02
N SER A 39 -23.58 -27.87 29.56
CA SER A 39 -24.02 -26.56 30.05
C SER A 39 -22.84 -25.60 29.93
N SER A 40 -22.99 -24.61 29.03
CA SER A 40 -22.09 -23.48 28.75
C SER A 40 -20.83 -23.74 27.88
N VAL A 41 -21.02 -23.97 26.58
CA VAL A 41 -20.01 -23.63 25.56
C VAL A 41 -20.74 -23.00 24.37
N ARG A 42 -20.40 -21.75 24.03
CA ARG A 42 -20.88 -21.07 22.82
C ARG A 42 -20.27 -21.76 21.59
N PRO A 43 -21.01 -21.99 20.49
CA PRO A 43 -20.42 -22.56 19.30
C PRO A 43 -19.48 -21.54 18.66
N LEU A 44 -18.18 -21.86 18.63
CA LEU A 44 -17.26 -21.36 17.63
C LEU A 44 -17.71 -21.97 16.29
N THR A 45 -18.52 -21.24 15.53
CA THR A 45 -18.69 -21.54 14.12
C THR A 45 -17.41 -21.13 13.41
N GLU A 46 -16.65 -22.14 12.99
CA GLU A 46 -15.48 -22.01 12.15
C GLU A 46 -15.85 -21.28 10.85
N ASP A 47 -15.22 -20.12 10.61
CA ASP A 47 -15.16 -19.45 9.32
C ASP A 47 -14.29 -20.24 8.33
N ILE A 48 -14.74 -21.43 7.97
CA ILE A 48 -14.27 -22.09 6.75
C ILE A 48 -15.07 -21.47 5.61
N CYS A 49 -14.51 -20.42 5.02
CA CYS A 49 -15.04 -19.75 3.84
C CYS A 49 -15.25 -20.79 2.72
N PRO A 50 -16.49 -21.14 2.33
CA PRO A 50 -16.71 -21.98 1.18
C PRO A 50 -16.46 -21.10 -0.05
N GLN A 51 -15.42 -21.41 -0.82
CA GLN A 51 -15.25 -20.89 -2.17
C GLN A 51 -16.45 -21.33 -3.01
N LEU A 52 -17.48 -20.48 -3.08
CA LEU A 52 -18.64 -20.70 -3.94
C LEU A 52 -18.24 -20.34 -5.38
N PHE A 53 -17.72 -21.32 -6.11
CA PHE A 53 -17.64 -21.27 -7.57
C PHE A 53 -19.05 -21.37 -8.14
N LEU A 54 -19.59 -20.28 -8.67
CA LEU A 54 -20.76 -20.34 -9.55
C LEU A 54 -20.28 -20.86 -10.92
N ARG A 55 -20.18 -22.19 -11.06
CA ARG A 55 -20.01 -22.86 -12.35
C ARG A 55 -21.38 -22.88 -13.05
N GLY A 56 -21.63 -21.91 -13.93
CA GLY A 56 -22.65 -22.06 -14.96
C GLY A 56 -22.09 -22.97 -16.06
N ASN A 57 -22.63 -24.19 -16.19
CA ASN A 57 -22.38 -25.03 -17.35
C ASN A 57 -22.96 -24.31 -18.58
N ASN A 58 -22.11 -23.68 -19.39
CA ASN A 58 -22.28 -23.58 -20.83
C ASN A 58 -20.89 -23.42 -21.46
N ALA A 59 -20.62 -24.26 -22.45
CA ALA A 59 -19.36 -24.30 -23.18
C ALA A 59 -19.25 -23.05 -24.08
N SER A 60 -18.68 -21.97 -23.57
CA SER A 60 -17.97 -20.91 -24.31
C SER A 60 -17.67 -19.75 -23.34
N GLY A 61 -16.42 -19.29 -23.32
CA GLY A 61 -16.07 -17.98 -22.76
C GLY A 61 -15.79 -17.95 -21.25
N THR A 62 -14.62 -17.43 -20.92
CA THR A 62 -14.01 -17.34 -19.61
C THR A 62 -14.57 -16.15 -18.84
N LEU A 63 -15.14 -16.35 -17.65
CA LEU A 63 -15.60 -15.26 -16.77
C LEU A 63 -15.27 -15.62 -15.33
N PHE A 64 -14.30 -14.94 -14.71
CA PHE A 64 -14.24 -14.60 -13.27
C PHE A 64 -13.03 -13.67 -12.99
N PRO A 65 -13.13 -12.78 -11.98
CA PRO A 65 -12.31 -11.57 -11.89
C PRO A 65 -10.85 -11.90 -11.60
N HIS A 66 -9.95 -11.23 -12.33
CA HIS A 66 -8.56 -11.13 -11.89
C HIS A 66 -8.55 -10.39 -10.54
N ASN A 67 -8.22 -11.14 -9.49
CA ASN A 67 -7.87 -10.70 -8.14
C ASN A 67 -9.05 -10.45 -7.17
N ASN A 68 -9.41 -11.48 -6.39
CA ASN A 68 -9.94 -11.24 -5.04
C ASN A 68 -8.80 -10.61 -4.23
N GLN A 69 -8.80 -9.28 -4.09
CA GLN A 69 -7.83 -8.58 -3.25
C GLN A 69 -8.27 -8.70 -1.80
N VAL A 70 -7.44 -9.29 -0.94
CA VAL A 70 -7.73 -9.37 0.49
C VAL A 70 -7.06 -8.17 1.14
N ILE A 71 -7.84 -7.16 1.50
CA ILE A 71 -7.32 -6.01 2.25
C ILE A 71 -7.38 -6.35 3.75
N ILE A 72 -6.22 -6.66 4.32
CA ILE A 72 -6.08 -6.99 5.74
C ILE A 72 -5.69 -5.73 6.52
N PRO A 73 -6.55 -5.16 7.39
CA PRO A 73 -6.08 -4.29 8.46
C PRO A 73 -5.36 -5.14 9.51
N LEU A 74 -4.19 -4.69 9.98
CA LEU A 74 -3.42 -5.40 11.00
C LEU A 74 -4.25 -5.63 12.28
N PRO A 75 -4.14 -6.80 12.94
CA PRO A 75 -4.79 -7.03 14.22
C PRO A 75 -4.11 -6.20 15.33
N THR A 76 -4.86 -5.27 15.91
CA THR A 76 -4.48 -4.59 17.16
C THR A 76 -4.90 -5.44 18.35
N THR A 77 -3.98 -6.25 18.88
CA THR A 77 -4.09 -6.96 20.17
C THR A 77 -5.26 -7.95 20.31
N SER A 78 -5.09 -8.91 21.23
CA SER A 78 -6.02 -10.00 21.48
C SER A 78 -7.44 -9.50 21.82
N ARG A 79 -8.44 -9.96 21.03
CA ARG A 79 -9.91 -9.81 21.18
C ARG A 79 -10.70 -8.78 20.33
N SER A 80 -10.11 -8.12 19.34
CA SER A 80 -10.94 -7.49 18.29
C SER A 80 -10.53 -7.97 16.90
N LEU A 81 -11.22 -9.00 16.41
CA LEU A 81 -11.30 -9.28 14.97
C LEU A 81 -12.02 -8.09 14.33
N GLN A 82 -11.29 -7.08 13.87
CA GLN A 82 -11.79 -6.25 12.78
C GLN A 82 -11.58 -7.08 11.52
N GLU A 83 -12.70 -7.50 10.92
CA GLU A 83 -12.75 -8.49 9.84
C GLU A 83 -11.91 -8.03 8.64
N ALA A 84 -11.10 -8.94 8.10
CA ALA A 84 -10.40 -8.74 6.84
C ALA A 84 -11.41 -8.38 5.75
N ARG A 85 -11.28 -7.20 5.14
CA ARG A 85 -12.18 -6.76 4.08
C ARG A 85 -11.65 -7.29 2.77
N THR A 86 -12.26 -8.34 2.25
CA THR A 86 -11.99 -8.72 0.85
C THR A 86 -12.68 -7.71 -0.06
N VAL A 87 -11.99 -7.28 -1.11
CA VAL A 87 -12.49 -6.33 -2.09
C VAL A 87 -12.56 -7.00 -3.46
N ARG A 88 -13.66 -6.79 -4.18
CA ARG A 88 -13.76 -7.14 -5.60
C ARG A 88 -13.19 -6.00 -6.41
N SER A 89 -12.06 -6.26 -7.07
CA SER A 89 -11.42 -5.31 -7.97
C SER A 89 -11.80 -5.63 -9.42
N GLY A 90 -11.90 -4.61 -10.25
CA GLY A 90 -12.04 -4.78 -11.68
C GLY A 90 -11.50 -3.57 -12.43
N ASP A 91 -10.73 -3.84 -13.47
CA ASP A 91 -10.23 -2.83 -14.39
C ASP A 91 -11.34 -2.38 -15.32
N VAL A 92 -11.47 -1.07 -15.53
CA VAL A 92 -12.45 -0.47 -16.43
C VAL A 92 -11.78 0.46 -17.42
N LEU A 93 -12.19 0.30 -18.68
CA LEU A 93 -11.77 1.13 -19.81
C LEU A 93 -12.89 1.22 -20.84
N LEU A 94 -12.84 2.21 -21.73
CA LEU A 94 -13.73 2.23 -22.88
C LEU A 94 -13.31 1.14 -23.87
N GLY A 95 -14.23 0.39 -24.42
CA GLY A 95 -13.90 -0.68 -25.36
C GLY A 95 -15.11 -1.27 -26.04
N ASN A 96 -14.91 -2.43 -26.66
CA ASN A 96 -15.94 -3.11 -27.43
C ASN A 96 -16.57 -4.24 -26.62
N LEU A 97 -17.89 -4.38 -26.70
CA LEU A 97 -18.58 -5.53 -26.14
C LEU A 97 -18.50 -6.70 -27.13
N ALA A 98 -18.04 -7.86 -26.66
CA ALA A 98 -17.92 -9.06 -27.48
C ALA A 98 -19.28 -9.45 -28.09
N GLY A 99 -19.27 -9.86 -29.35
CA GLY A 99 -20.48 -10.28 -30.07
C GLY A 99 -21.43 -9.14 -30.49
N HIS A 100 -21.07 -7.88 -30.25
CA HIS A 100 -21.84 -6.70 -30.67
C HIS A 100 -21.10 -5.96 -31.79
N SER A 101 -21.78 -5.66 -32.89
CA SER A 101 -21.21 -4.97 -34.06
C SER A 101 -21.30 -3.45 -33.98
N SER A 102 -21.30 -2.89 -32.77
CA SER A 102 -21.40 -1.45 -32.55
C SER A 102 -20.00 -0.82 -32.55
N ASP A 103 -19.83 0.26 -33.32
CA ASP A 103 -18.61 1.06 -33.30
C ASP A 103 -18.50 1.96 -32.04
N ALA A 104 -19.57 2.07 -31.26
CA ALA A 104 -19.56 2.85 -30.02
C ALA A 104 -18.73 2.16 -28.94
N ARG A 105 -17.64 2.81 -28.52
CA ARG A 105 -16.87 2.39 -27.34
C ARG A 105 -17.67 2.68 -26.07
N VAL A 106 -17.82 1.67 -25.23
CA VAL A 106 -18.57 1.73 -23.97
C VAL A 106 -17.70 1.27 -22.80
N PRO A 107 -18.00 1.66 -21.56
CA PRO A 107 -17.28 1.15 -20.39
C PRO A 107 -17.42 -0.38 -20.25
N ILE A 108 -16.29 -1.07 -20.30
CA ILE A 108 -16.21 -2.54 -20.20
C ILE A 108 -15.27 -2.95 -19.07
N MET A 109 -15.46 -4.15 -18.53
CA MET A 109 -14.50 -4.72 -17.57
C MET A 109 -13.36 -5.41 -18.34
N ALA A 110 -12.19 -4.76 -18.44
CA ALA A 110 -11.04 -5.29 -19.18
C ALA A 110 -9.72 -4.74 -18.61
N HIS A 111 -8.68 -5.58 -18.62
CA HIS A 111 -7.33 -5.18 -18.26
C HIS A 111 -6.50 -4.93 -19.53
N PRO A 112 -5.82 -3.79 -19.68
CA PRO A 112 -4.94 -3.56 -20.83
C PRO A 112 -3.89 -4.69 -21.00
N PRO A 113 -3.56 -5.10 -22.24
CA PRO A 113 -3.92 -4.46 -23.51
C PRO A 113 -5.30 -4.85 -24.06
N ASP A 114 -6.11 -5.61 -23.32
CA ASP A 114 -7.42 -6.00 -23.79
C ASP A 114 -8.34 -4.79 -23.93
N THR A 115 -8.98 -4.67 -25.09
CA THR A 115 -9.91 -3.58 -25.45
C THR A 115 -11.30 -4.11 -25.79
N THR A 116 -11.52 -5.40 -25.57
CA THR A 116 -12.80 -6.09 -25.77
C THR A 116 -13.11 -6.92 -24.54
N SER A 117 -14.36 -6.93 -24.11
CA SER A 117 -14.84 -7.76 -22.99
C SER A 117 -16.22 -8.30 -23.31
N ASP A 118 -16.61 -9.41 -22.70
CA ASP A 118 -17.96 -9.96 -22.76
C ASP A 118 -18.91 -9.35 -21.72
N ILE A 119 -18.42 -8.44 -20.87
CA ILE A 119 -19.21 -7.78 -19.83
C ILE A 119 -19.03 -6.26 -19.80
N LEU A 120 -20.16 -5.55 -19.77
CA LEU A 120 -20.21 -4.11 -19.56
C LEU A 120 -19.93 -3.77 -18.09
N PHE A 121 -19.38 -2.58 -17.83
CA PHE A 121 -19.24 -2.09 -16.46
C PHE A 121 -20.60 -2.02 -15.73
N SER A 122 -21.63 -1.50 -16.40
CA SER A 122 -23.00 -1.37 -15.87
C SER A 122 -23.62 -2.73 -15.50
N GLU A 123 -23.35 -3.76 -16.29
CA GLU A 123 -23.77 -5.11 -15.96
C GLU A 123 -22.98 -5.69 -14.80
N TRP A 124 -21.66 -5.51 -14.78
CA TRP A 124 -20.80 -5.96 -13.70
C TRP A 124 -21.21 -5.36 -12.35
N ILE A 125 -21.45 -4.05 -12.28
CA ILE A 125 -21.84 -3.40 -11.02
C ILE A 125 -23.23 -3.87 -10.54
N ARG A 126 -24.15 -4.17 -11.47
CA ARG A 126 -25.45 -4.79 -11.17
C ARG A 126 -25.27 -6.19 -10.57
N LEU A 127 -24.43 -7.03 -11.19
CA LEU A 127 -24.13 -8.38 -10.68
C LEU A 127 -23.46 -8.32 -9.30
N VAL A 128 -22.56 -7.37 -9.06
CA VAL A 128 -21.94 -7.15 -7.76
C VAL A 128 -23.01 -6.83 -6.71
N LYS A 129 -23.92 -5.89 -6.99
CA LYS A 129 -25.04 -5.56 -6.10
C LYS A 129 -25.94 -6.77 -5.82
N GLU A 130 -26.32 -7.51 -6.86
CA GLU A 130 -27.23 -8.66 -6.75
C GLU A 130 -26.61 -9.82 -5.96
N SER A 131 -25.28 -9.96 -6.00
CA SER A 131 -24.58 -10.98 -5.23
C SER A 131 -24.66 -10.78 -3.70
N ARG A 132 -25.16 -9.62 -3.22
CA ARG A 132 -25.28 -9.26 -1.80
C ARG A 132 -23.98 -9.51 -1.02
N THR A 133 -22.85 -9.26 -1.67
CA THR A 133 -21.55 -9.49 -1.07
C THR A 133 -21.30 -8.50 0.06
N SER A 134 -20.68 -8.95 1.15
CA SER A 134 -20.12 -8.09 2.20
C SER A 134 -18.74 -7.53 1.84
N LYS A 135 -18.27 -7.79 0.62
CA LYS A 135 -16.97 -7.34 0.11
C LYS A 135 -17.07 -5.90 -0.39
N GLY A 136 -15.99 -5.14 -0.19
CA GLY A 136 -15.85 -3.85 -0.86
C GLY A 136 -15.74 -4.00 -2.39
N ILE A 137 -15.88 -2.89 -3.09
CA ILE A 137 -15.80 -2.72 -4.54
C ILE A 137 -14.65 -1.77 -4.83
N LYS A 138 -13.71 -2.18 -5.68
CA LYS A 138 -12.65 -1.32 -6.20
C LYS A 138 -12.78 -1.26 -7.71
N VAL A 139 -12.99 -0.06 -8.22
CA VAL A 139 -13.06 0.22 -9.66
C VAL A 139 -11.73 0.82 -10.05
N ASP A 140 -10.97 0.10 -10.87
CA ASP A 140 -9.63 0.50 -11.31
C ASP A 140 -9.71 1.11 -12.72
N PHE A 141 -9.74 2.43 -12.78
CA PHE A 141 -9.86 3.17 -14.03
C PHE A 141 -8.55 3.16 -14.81
N LYS A 142 -8.60 2.56 -16.01
CA LYS A 142 -7.49 2.57 -16.99
C LYS A 142 -7.71 3.55 -18.13
N ASP A 143 -8.91 4.11 -18.24
CA ASP A 143 -9.30 5.12 -19.22
C ASP A 143 -10.08 6.23 -18.53
N PHE A 144 -9.63 7.48 -18.71
CA PHE A 144 -10.27 8.65 -18.09
C PHE A 144 -11.67 8.90 -18.64
N ASP A 145 -11.88 8.63 -19.93
CA ASP A 145 -13.17 8.91 -20.60
C ASP A 145 -14.28 7.97 -20.10
N ALA A 146 -13.93 6.87 -19.42
CA ALA A 146 -14.90 5.98 -18.79
C ALA A 146 -15.40 6.49 -17.43
N VAL A 147 -14.68 7.40 -16.75
CA VAL A 147 -14.88 7.72 -15.33
C VAL A 147 -16.29 8.26 -15.06
N GLU A 148 -16.71 9.28 -15.80
CA GLU A 148 -18.01 9.94 -15.54
C GLU A 148 -19.20 9.02 -15.81
N SER A 149 -19.14 8.23 -16.89
CA SER A 149 -20.17 7.23 -17.20
C SER A 149 -20.25 6.16 -16.12
N CYS A 150 -19.12 5.64 -15.65
CA CYS A 150 -19.09 4.62 -14.61
C CYS A 150 -19.62 5.14 -13.28
N LEU A 151 -19.29 6.37 -12.88
CA LEU A 151 -19.83 6.97 -11.65
C LEU A 151 -21.34 7.15 -11.74
N SER A 152 -21.86 7.51 -12.92
CA SER A 152 -23.31 7.58 -13.18
C SER A 152 -23.97 6.21 -13.03
N ASP A 153 -23.38 5.17 -13.62
CA ASP A 153 -23.88 3.79 -13.48
C ASP A 153 -23.85 3.30 -12.02
N ILE A 154 -22.79 3.63 -11.27
CA ILE A 154 -22.70 3.31 -9.84
C ILE A 154 -23.81 4.03 -9.06
N ALA A 155 -24.02 5.33 -9.30
CA ALA A 155 -25.02 6.11 -8.59
C ALA A 155 -26.46 5.59 -8.84
N ILE A 156 -26.75 5.20 -10.08
CA ILE A 156 -28.03 4.59 -10.46
C ILE A 156 -28.19 3.21 -9.81
N THR A 157 -27.13 2.40 -9.85
CA THR A 157 -27.19 1.01 -9.41
C THR A 157 -27.18 0.91 -7.89
N ILE A 158 -26.37 1.72 -7.20
CA ILE A 158 -26.15 1.66 -5.76
C ILE A 158 -26.46 3.04 -5.15
N PRO A 159 -27.74 3.37 -4.94
CA PRO A 159 -28.15 4.72 -4.51
C PRO A 159 -27.91 4.99 -3.02
N THR A 160 -27.57 3.96 -2.24
CA THR A 160 -27.30 4.09 -0.80
C THR A 160 -25.83 4.40 -0.55
N PRO A 161 -25.49 5.17 0.50
CA PRO A 161 -24.11 5.42 0.89
C PRO A 161 -23.34 4.11 1.07
N LEU A 162 -22.14 4.05 0.50
CA LEU A 162 -21.32 2.85 0.47
C LEU A 162 -20.36 2.74 1.66
N ASN A 163 -20.39 3.64 2.66
CA ASN A 163 -19.60 3.56 3.91
C ASN A 163 -18.16 3.02 3.75
N HIS A 164 -17.38 3.58 2.81
CA HIS A 164 -16.00 3.16 2.47
C HIS A 164 -15.85 1.78 1.82
N GLU A 165 -16.93 1.23 1.29
CA GLU A 165 -16.96 -0.01 0.52
C GLU A 165 -16.77 0.24 -0.97
N LEU A 166 -16.68 1.50 -1.44
CA LEU A 166 -16.35 1.84 -2.83
C LEU A 166 -15.02 2.56 -2.93
N TRP A 167 -14.11 2.00 -3.71
CA TRP A 167 -12.78 2.51 -3.94
C TRP A 167 -12.65 2.90 -5.41
N LEU A 168 -12.41 4.18 -5.66
CA LEU A 168 -12.20 4.72 -6.99
C LEU A 168 -10.69 4.79 -7.21
N ASN A 169 -10.15 3.80 -7.92
CA ASN A 169 -8.72 3.61 -8.12
C ASN A 169 -8.27 4.14 -9.48
N ALA A 170 -7.16 4.87 -9.50
CA ALA A 170 -6.48 5.25 -10.73
C ALA A 170 -5.01 5.57 -10.49
N ASP A 171 -4.18 5.25 -11.49
CA ASP A 171 -2.80 5.72 -11.56
C ASP A 171 -2.77 7.10 -12.23
N VAL A 172 -2.59 8.15 -11.42
CA VAL A 172 -2.76 9.56 -11.84
C VAL A 172 -1.45 10.35 -11.90
N LEU A 173 -0.36 9.79 -11.37
CA LEU A 173 0.97 10.40 -11.41
C LEU A 173 2.00 9.43 -11.96
N VAL A 174 3.09 9.95 -12.52
CA VAL A 174 4.21 9.12 -12.97
C VAL A 174 5.06 8.70 -11.77
N GLY A 175 5.24 7.40 -11.59
CA GLY A 175 6.00 6.80 -10.49
C GLY A 175 7.34 6.21 -10.91
N PRO A 176 7.91 5.35 -10.05
CA PRO A 176 9.20 4.69 -10.31
C PRO A 176 9.14 3.67 -11.46
N GLY A 177 10.30 3.36 -12.03
CA GLY A 177 10.49 2.28 -12.99
C GLY A 177 10.48 2.70 -14.45
N GLU A 178 10.37 4.00 -14.74
CA GLU A 178 10.18 4.50 -16.12
C GLU A 178 8.93 3.88 -16.78
N PRO A 179 7.75 4.06 -16.16
CA PRO A 179 6.50 3.47 -16.66
C PRO A 179 6.21 3.90 -18.09
N LYS A 180 5.87 2.92 -18.92
CA LYS A 180 5.40 3.13 -20.30
C LYS A 180 3.91 3.46 -20.36
N GLY A 181 3.17 3.15 -19.30
CA GLY A 181 1.76 3.50 -19.15
C GLY A 181 1.56 5.01 -19.04
N THR A 182 0.43 5.49 -19.55
CA THR A 182 0.04 6.90 -19.42
C THR A 182 -0.77 7.08 -18.14
N ALA A 183 -0.33 8.01 -17.28
CA ALA A 183 -1.08 8.38 -16.09
C ALA A 183 -2.36 9.12 -16.48
N LEU A 184 -3.46 8.86 -15.77
CA LEU A 184 -4.72 9.57 -15.97
C LEU A 184 -4.58 11.05 -15.55
N PRO A 185 -5.36 11.98 -16.13
CA PRO A 185 -5.31 13.40 -15.76
C PRO A 185 -5.66 13.61 -14.27
N ALA A 186 -4.65 13.88 -13.45
CA ALA A 186 -4.77 13.83 -11.99
C ALA A 186 -5.84 14.76 -11.40
N GLU A 187 -5.77 16.06 -11.70
CA GLU A 187 -6.71 17.03 -11.14
C GLU A 187 -8.13 16.80 -11.66
N ALA A 188 -8.28 16.43 -12.93
CA ALA A 188 -9.59 16.16 -13.53
C ALA A 188 -10.22 14.88 -12.96
N PHE A 189 -9.42 13.84 -12.69
CA PHE A 189 -9.89 12.63 -12.02
C PHE A 189 -10.40 12.93 -10.61
N VAL A 190 -9.60 13.67 -9.81
CA VAL A 190 -10.00 14.10 -8.46
C VAL A 190 -11.29 14.93 -8.50
N ASP A 191 -11.39 15.88 -9.44
CA ASP A 191 -12.57 16.74 -9.60
C ASP A 191 -13.83 15.94 -9.96
N ILE A 192 -13.76 15.04 -10.95
CA ILE A 192 -14.90 14.21 -11.36
C ILE A 192 -15.33 13.27 -10.22
N CYS A 193 -14.40 12.58 -9.56
CA CYS A 193 -14.72 11.72 -8.42
C CYS A 193 -15.32 12.52 -7.25
N THR A 194 -14.87 13.75 -7.03
CA THR A 194 -15.40 14.61 -5.98
C THR A 194 -16.84 15.06 -6.29
N ARG A 195 -17.12 15.46 -7.53
CA ARG A 195 -18.44 15.97 -7.93
C ARG A 195 -19.49 14.87 -8.11
N ASN A 196 -19.08 13.76 -8.72
CA ASN A 196 -20.00 12.72 -9.20
C ASN A 196 -19.88 11.41 -8.42
N GLY A 197 -18.87 11.27 -7.56
CA GLY A 197 -18.66 10.05 -6.77
C GLY A 197 -19.70 9.90 -5.66
N PRO A 198 -20.17 8.67 -5.37
CA PRO A 198 -21.09 8.42 -4.25
C PRO A 198 -20.52 8.90 -2.91
N ALA A 199 -21.40 9.32 -2.00
CA ALA A 199 -20.99 9.73 -0.65
C ALA A 199 -20.27 8.60 0.08
N GLY A 200 -19.14 8.92 0.72
CA GLY A 200 -18.34 7.97 1.49
C GLY A 200 -17.43 7.06 0.67
N HIS A 201 -17.20 7.34 -0.62
CA HIS A 201 -16.18 6.63 -1.40
C HIS A 201 -14.77 6.88 -0.86
N VAL A 202 -13.86 5.95 -1.14
CA VAL A 202 -12.42 6.07 -0.91
C VAL A 202 -11.77 6.42 -2.24
N LEU A 203 -10.96 7.46 -2.25
CA LEU A 203 -10.14 7.83 -3.39
C LEU A 203 -8.81 7.06 -3.33
N SER A 204 -8.55 6.18 -4.30
CA SER A 204 -7.33 5.37 -4.36
C SER A 204 -6.44 5.87 -5.50
N ILE A 205 -5.65 6.91 -5.22
CA ILE A 205 -4.84 7.61 -6.24
C ILE A 205 -3.39 7.16 -6.16
N GLY A 206 -2.93 6.52 -7.22
CA GLY A 206 -1.62 5.88 -7.31
C GLY A 206 -0.69 6.55 -8.31
N TRP A 207 0.39 5.83 -8.57
CA TRP A 207 1.34 6.17 -9.61
C TRP A 207 1.41 5.04 -10.63
N THR A 208 1.58 5.38 -11.90
CA THR A 208 2.03 4.40 -12.88
C THR A 208 3.41 3.89 -12.45
N THR A 209 3.62 2.58 -12.47
CA THR A 209 4.91 1.97 -12.13
C THR A 209 5.27 0.90 -13.13
N GLU A 210 6.56 0.66 -13.30
CA GLU A 210 7.08 -0.46 -14.09
C GLU A 210 8.01 -1.31 -13.23
N LEU A 211 8.31 -2.53 -13.67
CA LEU A 211 9.28 -3.37 -12.98
C LEU A 211 10.57 -2.59 -12.70
N ALA A 212 11.09 -2.72 -11.47
CA ALA A 212 12.43 -2.22 -11.18
C ALA A 212 13.40 -2.87 -12.18
N GLY A 213 14.17 -2.05 -12.90
CA GLY A 213 15.17 -2.51 -13.88
C GLY A 213 16.19 -3.46 -13.24
N THR A 214 17.13 -3.95 -14.05
CA THR A 214 18.25 -4.76 -13.52
C THR A 214 18.98 -3.98 -12.41
N PRO A 215 19.63 -4.66 -11.44
CA PRO A 215 20.28 -4.01 -10.30
C PRO A 215 21.33 -2.93 -10.65
N GLN A 216 21.75 -2.85 -11.91
CA GLN A 216 22.69 -1.85 -12.42
C GLN A 216 22.05 -0.50 -12.79
N GLU A 217 20.72 -0.40 -12.88
CA GLU A 217 20.01 0.85 -13.15
C GLU A 217 19.49 1.50 -11.86
N VAL A 218 19.37 2.83 -11.86
CA VAL A 218 19.04 3.72 -10.72
C VAL A 218 17.98 3.10 -9.79
N PRO A 219 18.10 3.22 -8.45
CA PRO A 219 17.09 2.71 -7.53
C PRO A 219 15.69 3.18 -7.91
N SER A 220 14.88 2.25 -8.41
CA SER A 220 13.48 2.51 -8.74
C SER A 220 12.68 2.52 -7.44
N VAL A 221 12.64 3.66 -6.75
CA VAL A 221 11.85 3.86 -5.53
C VAL A 221 11.05 5.15 -5.63
N TYR A 222 9.99 5.28 -4.84
CA TYR A 222 9.25 6.54 -4.76
C TYR A 222 10.19 7.67 -4.31
N SER A 223 10.48 8.59 -5.22
CA SER A 223 11.33 9.74 -4.93
C SER A 223 10.56 10.78 -4.13
N TRP A 224 11.29 11.70 -3.48
CA TRP A 224 10.66 12.88 -2.87
C TRP A 224 9.83 13.67 -3.89
N LYS A 225 10.29 13.79 -5.14
CA LYS A 225 9.51 14.42 -6.22
C LYS A 225 8.14 13.74 -6.39
N ASN A 226 8.09 12.41 -6.42
CA ASN A 226 6.82 11.68 -6.52
C ASN A 226 5.88 12.01 -5.35
N ILE A 227 6.43 12.06 -4.13
CA ILE A 227 5.66 12.36 -2.93
C ILE A 227 5.13 13.80 -2.95
N PHE A 228 5.96 14.80 -3.24
CA PHE A 228 5.52 16.19 -3.28
C PHE A 228 4.52 16.48 -4.41
N GLN A 229 4.61 15.78 -5.55
CA GLN A 229 3.58 15.84 -6.59
C GLN A 229 2.23 15.35 -6.06
N MET A 230 2.21 14.24 -5.31
CA MET A 230 0.99 13.72 -4.68
C MET A 230 0.48 14.67 -3.59
N ILE A 231 1.35 15.24 -2.76
CA ILE A 231 0.96 16.22 -1.73
C ILE A 231 0.26 17.43 -2.35
N ARG A 232 0.78 17.98 -3.46
CA ARG A 232 0.12 19.08 -4.19
C ARG A 232 -1.24 18.68 -4.75
N LEU A 233 -1.40 17.44 -5.18
CA LEU A 233 -2.69 16.93 -5.64
C LEU A 233 -3.70 16.82 -4.48
N LEU A 234 -3.24 16.47 -3.28
CA LEU A 234 -4.10 16.40 -2.09
C LEU A 234 -4.72 17.76 -1.71
N ASP A 235 -4.11 18.89 -2.08
CA ASP A 235 -4.71 20.22 -1.89
C ASP A 235 -6.02 20.39 -2.67
N LYS A 236 -6.24 19.57 -3.71
CA LYS A 236 -7.48 19.53 -4.51
C LYS A 236 -8.51 18.55 -3.96
N VAL A 237 -8.13 17.69 -3.01
CA VAL A 237 -9.02 16.67 -2.47
C VAL A 237 -9.78 17.24 -1.26
N PRO A 238 -11.12 17.14 -1.22
CA PRO A 238 -11.90 17.62 -0.07
C PRO A 238 -11.44 17.02 1.25
N ARG A 239 -11.52 17.80 2.33
CA ARG A 239 -11.02 17.41 3.66
C ARG A 239 -11.64 16.11 4.19
N GLU A 240 -12.90 15.84 3.89
CA GLU A 240 -13.61 14.64 4.38
C GLU A 240 -13.36 13.39 3.53
N THR A 241 -12.83 13.53 2.31
CA THR A 241 -12.56 12.39 1.44
C THR A 241 -11.41 11.56 1.99
N VAL A 242 -11.67 10.27 2.24
CA VAL A 242 -10.66 9.28 2.61
C VAL A 242 -9.82 8.95 1.39
N VAL A 243 -8.50 8.96 1.54
CA VAL A 243 -7.57 8.70 0.45
C VAL A 243 -6.67 7.52 0.79
N THR A 244 -6.41 6.64 -0.16
CA THR A 244 -5.35 5.65 -0.05
C THR A 244 -4.39 5.76 -1.23
N PHE A 245 -3.12 5.46 -1.01
CA PHE A 245 -2.08 5.53 -2.02
C PHE A 245 -1.60 4.11 -2.38
N PRO A 246 -1.99 3.58 -3.54
CA PRO A 246 -1.42 2.35 -4.07
C PRO A 246 0.09 2.50 -4.27
N VAL A 247 0.87 1.69 -3.56
CA VAL A 247 2.33 1.66 -3.64
C VAL A 247 2.84 0.25 -3.89
N ARG A 248 3.77 0.09 -4.84
CA ARG A 248 4.31 -1.23 -5.20
C ARG A 248 5.38 -1.67 -4.21
N LEU A 249 5.32 -2.93 -3.78
CA LEU A 249 6.22 -3.52 -2.77
C LEU A 249 7.71 -3.38 -3.14
N SER A 250 8.06 -3.54 -4.42
CA SER A 250 9.44 -3.41 -4.92
C SER A 250 9.98 -1.97 -4.91
N HIS A 251 9.11 -0.96 -4.88
CA HIS A 251 9.48 0.46 -4.93
C HIS A 251 9.39 1.17 -3.57
N LEU A 252 9.05 0.46 -2.50
CA LEU A 252 8.88 1.06 -1.19
C LEU A 252 10.13 1.82 -0.71
N VAL A 253 9.85 2.92 -0.03
CA VAL A 253 10.84 3.72 0.69
C VAL A 253 10.18 4.23 1.97
N PHE A 254 10.92 4.26 3.07
CA PHE A 254 10.32 4.53 4.36
C PHE A 254 10.00 6.03 4.52
N ALA A 255 11.02 6.88 4.67
CA ALA A 255 10.83 8.28 5.03
C ALA A 255 9.90 9.08 4.07
N PRO A 256 10.06 9.03 2.74
CA PRO A 256 9.13 9.71 1.81
C PRO A 256 7.67 9.26 1.97
N LEU A 257 7.41 7.97 2.13
CA LEU A 257 6.04 7.46 2.32
C LEU A 257 5.46 7.85 3.69
N THR A 258 6.28 7.92 4.74
CA THR A 258 5.81 8.43 6.04
C THR A 258 5.43 9.92 5.98
N LEU A 259 6.16 10.72 5.17
CA LEU A 259 5.83 12.13 4.97
C LEU A 259 4.45 12.27 4.29
N LEU A 260 4.19 11.47 3.26
CA LEU A 260 2.90 11.45 2.58
C LEU A 260 1.76 11.15 3.57
N LEU A 261 1.97 10.20 4.46
CA LEU A 261 1.01 9.84 5.51
C LEU A 261 0.81 10.96 6.54
N SER A 262 1.71 11.92 6.67
CA SER A 262 1.57 13.02 7.66
C SER A 262 0.66 14.16 7.20
N VAL A 263 0.41 14.28 5.90
CA VAL A 263 -0.28 15.44 5.30
C VAL A 263 -1.74 15.51 5.75
N LYS A 264 -2.40 14.36 5.86
CA LYS A 264 -3.82 14.27 6.20
C LYS A 264 -4.10 12.99 6.99
N SER A 265 -4.86 13.11 8.08
CA SER A 265 -5.18 11.99 8.98
C SER A 265 -5.98 10.88 8.30
N ALA A 266 -6.89 11.23 7.39
CA ALA A 266 -7.70 10.30 6.60
C ALA A 266 -6.96 9.79 5.34
N THR A 267 -5.65 9.55 5.42
CA THR A 267 -4.86 8.93 4.35
C THR A 267 -4.31 7.57 4.76
N SER A 268 -4.09 6.65 3.82
CA SER A 268 -3.45 5.34 4.04
C SER A 268 -2.56 4.94 2.87
N LEU A 269 -1.75 3.89 3.03
CA LEU A 269 -1.09 3.20 1.93
C LEU A 269 -1.86 1.92 1.58
N THR A 270 -1.91 1.57 0.30
CA THR A 270 -2.30 0.23 -0.16
C THR A 270 -1.10 -0.41 -0.83
N VAL A 271 -0.46 -1.35 -0.16
CA VAL A 271 0.79 -1.96 -0.64
C VAL A 271 0.46 -3.16 -1.51
N TRP A 272 0.80 -3.10 -2.79
CA TRP A 272 0.52 -4.14 -3.77
C TRP A 272 1.80 -4.71 -4.40
N SER A 273 1.71 -5.89 -5.00
CA SER A 273 2.80 -6.45 -5.81
C SER A 273 2.27 -7.23 -7.01
N HIS A 274 3.06 -7.30 -8.06
CA HIS A 274 2.85 -8.25 -9.15
C HIS A 274 3.61 -9.55 -8.89
N ALA A 275 3.11 -10.69 -9.38
CA ALA A 275 3.76 -11.99 -9.17
C ALA A 275 5.20 -12.06 -9.74
N GLY A 276 5.50 -11.24 -10.75
CA GLY A 276 6.83 -11.11 -11.36
C GLY A 276 7.71 -10.00 -10.77
N ASP A 277 7.31 -9.36 -9.67
CA ASP A 277 8.08 -8.24 -9.10
C ASP A 277 9.46 -8.70 -8.61
N PRO A 278 10.55 -8.11 -9.14
CA PRO A 278 11.87 -8.37 -8.61
C PRO A 278 12.05 -7.66 -7.27
N LEU A 279 12.83 -8.27 -6.38
CA LEU A 279 13.37 -7.63 -5.16
C LEU A 279 12.30 -6.95 -4.26
N PRO A 280 11.33 -7.71 -3.71
CA PRO A 280 10.36 -7.16 -2.77
C PRO A 280 11.05 -6.56 -1.54
N LYS A 281 10.65 -5.34 -1.16
CA LYS A 281 11.25 -4.60 -0.04
C LYS A 281 10.54 -4.89 1.27
N TYR A 282 10.69 -6.12 1.75
CA TYR A 282 9.98 -6.60 2.94
C TYR A 282 10.35 -5.84 4.21
N GLU A 283 11.62 -5.48 4.39
CA GLU A 283 12.10 -4.75 5.57
C GLU A 283 11.39 -3.40 5.68
N VAL A 284 11.30 -2.68 4.55
CA VAL A 284 10.62 -1.38 4.46
C VAL A 284 9.14 -1.51 4.77
N MET A 285 8.47 -2.52 4.21
CA MET A 285 7.08 -2.83 4.50
C MET A 285 6.86 -3.10 5.99
N THR A 286 7.73 -3.91 6.61
CA THR A 286 7.67 -4.22 8.03
C THR A 286 7.80 -2.96 8.90
N PHE A 287 8.72 -2.04 8.57
CA PHE A 287 8.83 -0.76 9.28
C PHE A 287 7.60 0.12 9.12
N LEU A 288 7.04 0.21 7.91
CA LEU A 288 5.81 0.96 7.67
C LEU A 288 4.65 0.39 8.50
N LEU A 289 4.47 -0.95 8.51
CA LEU A 289 3.45 -1.64 9.32
C LEU A 289 3.64 -1.43 10.82
N TRP A 290 4.89 -1.39 11.28
CA TRP A 290 5.17 -1.11 12.68
C TRP A 290 4.83 0.35 13.05
N ALA A 291 5.22 1.31 12.21
CA ALA A 291 5.04 2.74 12.48
C ALA A 291 3.59 3.21 12.29
N TYR A 292 2.86 2.60 11.36
CA TYR A 292 1.51 3.00 10.95
C TYR A 292 0.56 1.78 10.80
N PRO A 293 0.37 0.98 11.86
CA PRO A 293 -0.34 -0.31 11.77
C PRO A 293 -1.80 -0.19 11.28
N ASN A 294 -2.45 0.94 11.56
CA ASN A 294 -3.85 1.17 11.21
C ASN A 294 -4.04 1.96 9.91
N ARG A 295 -2.97 2.22 9.16
CA ARG A 295 -2.99 3.06 7.96
C ARG A 295 -2.34 2.40 6.75
N ILE A 296 -2.22 1.08 6.79
CA ILE A 296 -1.66 0.28 5.71
C ILE A 296 -2.61 -0.85 5.40
N TYR A 297 -3.06 -0.86 4.16
CA TYR A 297 -3.79 -1.93 3.52
C TYR A 297 -2.80 -2.81 2.77
N ILE A 298 -2.95 -4.13 2.93
CA ILE A 298 -2.08 -5.12 2.30
C ILE A 298 -2.84 -5.73 1.12
N ASP A 299 -2.29 -5.65 -0.09
CA ASP A 299 -2.82 -6.22 -1.33
C ASP A 299 -1.74 -7.13 -1.96
N LEU A 300 -1.37 -8.17 -1.22
CA LEU A 300 -0.21 -9.02 -1.53
C LEU A 300 -0.62 -10.50 -1.54
N SER A 301 0.15 -11.33 -2.26
CA SER A 301 0.02 -12.79 -2.19
C SER A 301 0.25 -13.30 -0.77
N GLU A 302 -0.33 -14.46 -0.43
CA GLU A 302 -0.13 -15.09 0.88
C GLU A 302 1.36 -15.31 1.22
N GLU A 303 2.18 -15.58 0.21
CA GLU A 303 3.63 -15.72 0.37
C GLU A 303 4.28 -14.42 0.88
N HIS A 304 4.00 -13.30 0.22
CA HIS A 304 4.52 -11.99 0.62
C HIS A 304 3.99 -11.59 1.99
N VAL A 305 2.69 -11.80 2.26
CA VAL A 305 2.07 -11.52 3.57
C VAL A 305 2.79 -12.29 4.66
N ARG A 306 2.95 -13.61 4.49
CA ARG A 306 3.64 -14.45 5.47
C ARG A 306 5.06 -13.95 5.72
N ARG A 307 5.81 -13.63 4.66
CA ARG A 307 7.18 -13.13 4.79
C ARG A 307 7.28 -11.83 5.59
N VAL A 308 6.37 -10.88 5.34
CA VAL A 308 6.30 -9.60 6.06
C VAL A 308 5.93 -9.83 7.53
N MET A 309 4.96 -10.70 7.81
CA MET A 309 4.50 -10.98 9.17
C MET A 309 5.59 -11.71 10.00
N ASP A 310 6.32 -12.65 9.39
CA ASP A 310 7.47 -13.32 10.04
C ASP A 310 8.56 -12.32 10.44
N LEU A 311 8.83 -11.33 9.57
CA LEU A 311 9.79 -10.25 9.86
C LEU A 311 9.25 -9.28 10.93
N LEU A 312 7.97 -8.94 10.89
CA LEU A 312 7.34 -8.06 11.88
C LEU A 312 7.35 -8.66 13.29
N GLU A 313 7.08 -9.96 13.39
CA GLU A 313 7.12 -10.70 14.65
C GLU A 313 8.56 -10.77 15.21
N SER A 314 9.54 -10.97 14.33
CA SER A 314 10.96 -10.91 14.69
C SER A 314 11.36 -9.51 15.17
N LEU A 315 10.95 -8.47 14.45
CA LEU A 315 11.26 -7.07 14.78
C LEU A 315 10.70 -6.66 16.15
N ARG A 316 9.44 -7.04 16.45
CA ARG A 316 8.78 -6.74 17.74
C ARG A 316 9.49 -7.33 18.96
N LYS A 317 10.32 -8.36 18.78
CA LYS A 317 11.07 -9.02 19.87
C LYS A 317 12.39 -8.32 20.18
N VAL A 318 12.95 -7.61 19.21
CA VAL A 318 14.33 -7.11 19.27
C VAL A 318 14.37 -5.58 19.35
N VAL A 319 13.40 -4.90 18.72
CA VAL A 319 13.47 -3.46 18.52
C VAL A 319 12.31 -2.78 19.22
N VAL A 320 12.65 -1.93 20.20
CA VAL A 320 11.79 -0.82 20.61
C VAL A 320 12.14 0.31 19.67
N LEU A 321 11.34 0.52 18.63
CA LEU A 321 11.58 1.64 17.73
C LEU A 321 11.29 2.94 18.49
N THR A 322 12.37 3.61 18.89
CA THR A 322 12.39 4.88 19.63
C THR A 322 12.20 6.10 18.73
N SER A 323 12.16 5.89 17.41
CA SER A 323 12.26 6.91 16.37
C SER A 323 11.19 7.99 16.48
N THR A 324 11.55 9.10 17.11
CA THR A 324 10.84 10.37 16.99
C THR A 324 11.86 11.45 16.73
N MET A 325 11.94 11.94 15.49
CA MET A 325 12.58 13.22 15.24
C MET A 325 11.66 14.29 15.82
N LYS A 326 12.17 15.06 16.78
CA LYS A 326 11.41 16.10 17.46
C LYS A 326 12.02 17.46 17.18
N VAL A 327 11.23 18.38 16.66
CA VAL A 327 11.65 19.78 16.51
C VAL A 327 11.73 20.40 17.90
N ILE A 328 12.91 20.90 18.25
CA ILE A 328 13.17 21.62 19.50
C ILE A 328 12.96 23.11 19.29
N THR A 329 13.64 23.67 18.29
CA THR A 329 13.54 25.08 17.90
C THR A 329 13.67 25.20 16.40
N TRP A 330 13.04 26.23 15.82
CA TRP A 330 13.25 26.60 14.43
C TRP A 330 13.18 28.11 14.29
N ASN A 331 13.92 28.65 13.33
CA ASN A 331 13.84 30.03 12.89
C ASN A 331 14.04 30.08 11.37
N THR A 332 13.54 31.14 10.77
CA THR A 332 13.76 31.42 9.36
C THR A 332 14.02 32.91 9.19
N THR A 333 14.87 33.25 8.23
CA THR A 333 15.12 34.63 7.81
C THR A 333 14.18 35.08 6.70
N ASP A 334 13.33 34.18 6.19
CA ASP A 334 12.32 34.46 5.17
C ASP A 334 10.97 34.79 5.84
N ALA A 335 10.50 36.01 5.65
CA ALA A 335 9.24 36.52 6.22
C ALA A 335 7.99 35.79 5.69
N ALA A 336 8.04 35.20 4.50
CA ALA A 336 6.94 34.38 3.98
C ALA A 336 6.97 32.97 4.60
N ALA A 337 8.17 32.45 4.87
CA ALA A 337 8.36 31.16 5.53
C ALA A 337 8.12 31.22 7.05
N SER A 338 8.24 32.39 7.70
CA SER A 338 8.06 32.54 9.14
C SER A 338 6.64 32.22 9.64
N GLN A 339 5.67 32.14 8.72
CA GLN A 339 4.30 31.71 9.01
C GLN A 339 4.08 30.20 8.83
N ARG A 340 5.05 29.47 8.25
CA ARG A 340 4.97 28.02 8.01
C ARG A 340 5.89 27.29 8.97
N ALA A 341 5.33 26.81 10.07
CA ALA A 341 6.05 25.93 10.97
C ALA A 341 6.54 24.67 10.24
N PRO A 342 7.68 24.08 10.66
CA PRO A 342 8.10 22.77 10.18
C PRO A 342 6.97 21.76 10.36
N TRP A 343 6.76 20.93 9.36
CA TRP A 343 5.66 19.97 9.31
C TRP A 343 6.15 18.63 8.76
N GLY A 344 5.42 17.55 9.04
CA GLY A 344 5.76 16.24 8.52
C GLY A 344 5.45 15.11 9.49
N SER A 345 6.21 14.03 9.39
CA SER A 345 6.13 12.86 10.25
C SER A 345 7.27 12.84 11.29
N PRO A 346 7.20 11.96 12.30
CA PRO A 346 8.33 11.70 13.19
C PRO A 346 9.60 11.18 12.48
N TYR A 347 9.53 10.88 11.19
CA TYR A 347 10.63 10.34 10.39
C TYR A 347 11.10 11.27 9.27
N ALA A 348 10.30 12.28 8.93
CA ALA A 348 10.57 13.20 7.84
C ALA A 348 9.89 14.56 8.12
N ILE A 349 10.67 15.63 8.22
CA ILE A 349 10.21 16.99 8.51
C ILE A 349 10.61 17.89 7.35
N VAL A 350 9.66 18.66 6.86
CA VAL A 350 9.84 19.70 5.85
C VAL A 350 10.01 21.03 6.56
N VAL A 351 11.04 21.78 6.18
CA VAL A 351 11.29 23.16 6.60
C VAL A 351 11.44 24.03 5.37
N SER A 352 10.86 25.23 5.40
CA SER A 352 10.88 26.18 4.29
C SER A 352 11.85 27.32 4.53
N GLY A 353 12.59 27.69 3.48
CA GLY A 353 13.39 28.89 3.41
C GLY A 353 14.74 28.80 4.16
N PRO A 354 15.54 29.87 4.05
CA PRO A 354 16.78 29.99 4.81
C PRO A 354 16.48 30.14 6.30
N GLY A 355 17.35 29.59 7.14
CA GLY A 355 17.11 29.58 8.59
C GLY A 355 17.88 28.52 9.33
N SER A 356 17.42 28.19 10.53
CA SER A 356 17.98 27.09 11.30
C SER A 356 16.89 26.28 12.01
N ILE A 357 17.14 24.99 12.17
CA ILE A 357 16.29 24.07 12.90
C ILE A 357 17.14 23.22 13.82
N THR A 358 16.68 23.04 15.04
CA THR A 358 17.25 22.10 16.00
C THR A 358 16.29 20.95 16.15
N VAL A 359 16.78 19.75 15.87
CA VAL A 359 16.04 18.50 16.02
C VAL A 359 16.73 17.60 17.04
N GLU A 360 15.91 16.94 17.85
CA GLU A 360 16.33 15.79 18.65
C GLU A 360 16.08 14.52 17.84
N VAL A 361 17.06 13.62 17.80
CA VAL A 361 17.00 12.38 17.03
C VAL A 361 17.25 11.22 17.99
N ALA A 362 16.31 10.29 18.05
CA ALA A 362 16.44 9.13 18.92
C ALA A 362 17.46 8.12 18.34
N ASP A 363 18.36 7.63 19.20
CA ASP A 363 19.26 6.50 18.92
C ASP A 363 18.43 5.24 18.60
N PRO A 364 18.77 4.42 17.57
CA PRO A 364 19.96 4.46 16.69
C PRO A 364 19.75 5.12 15.32
N CYS A 365 18.87 6.11 15.22
CA CYS A 365 18.51 6.69 13.92
C CYS A 365 19.61 7.63 13.37
N ARG A 366 19.86 7.55 12.06
CA ARG A 366 20.76 8.47 11.36
C ARG A 366 19.96 9.55 10.63
N LEU A 367 20.15 10.81 11.05
CA LEU A 367 19.63 12.00 10.37
C LEU A 367 20.31 12.21 9.02
N LYS A 368 19.49 12.50 8.01
CA LYS A 368 19.87 12.94 6.67
C LYS A 368 19.06 14.16 6.27
N SER A 369 19.47 14.84 5.21
CA SER A 369 18.65 15.85 4.57
C SER A 369 18.76 15.87 3.05
N VAL A 370 17.79 16.51 2.42
CA VAL A 370 17.74 16.71 0.96
C VAL A 370 16.96 17.98 0.61
N GLY A 371 17.34 18.64 -0.48
CA GLY A 371 16.62 19.77 -1.06
C GLY A 371 15.64 19.38 -2.14
N ILE A 372 14.46 20.01 -2.15
CA ILE A 372 13.34 19.56 -3.00
C ILE A 372 12.87 20.60 -4.03
N SER A 373 12.92 21.89 -3.73
CA SER A 373 12.29 22.93 -4.57
C SER A 373 13.12 24.19 -4.82
N GLY A 374 14.41 24.17 -4.51
CA GLY A 374 15.33 25.28 -4.78
C GLY A 374 16.79 24.93 -4.58
N ASP A 375 17.67 25.92 -4.79
CA ASP A 375 19.12 25.74 -4.65
C ASP A 375 19.52 25.70 -3.18
N LEU A 376 19.89 24.50 -2.75
CA LEU A 376 20.42 24.24 -1.43
C LEU A 376 21.93 24.49 -1.47
N THR A 377 22.32 25.76 -1.28
CA THR A 377 23.70 26.18 -1.53
C THR A 377 24.66 25.70 -0.45
N GLN A 378 24.28 25.75 0.83
CA GLN A 378 25.07 25.25 1.94
C GLN A 378 24.18 24.78 3.10
N ILE A 379 24.52 23.64 3.70
CA ILE A 379 23.99 23.25 5.01
C ILE A 379 25.16 23.08 5.98
N ALA A 380 25.19 23.95 6.98
CA ALA A 380 26.09 23.82 8.11
C ALA A 380 25.36 23.09 9.24
N SER A 381 26.04 22.16 9.88
CA SER A 381 25.51 21.45 11.03
C SER A 381 26.34 21.75 12.27
N HIS A 382 25.67 21.89 13.40
CA HIS A 382 26.30 21.99 14.71
C HIS A 382 25.68 20.96 15.64
N SER A 383 26.54 20.07 16.14
CA SER A 383 26.18 19.12 17.18
C SER A 383 26.63 19.67 18.52
N LYS A 384 25.70 19.73 19.48
CA LYS A 384 26.04 20.07 20.87
C LYS A 384 27.00 19.04 21.47
N ASP A 385 26.83 17.77 21.12
CA ASP A 385 27.61 16.66 21.70
C ASP A 385 29.06 16.63 21.16
N LEU A 386 29.29 17.10 19.92
CA LEU A 386 30.63 17.17 19.32
C LEU A 386 31.33 18.52 19.49
N GLY A 387 30.61 19.56 19.94
CA GLY A 387 31.16 20.89 20.19
C GLY A 387 31.78 21.61 18.97
N ARG A 388 31.52 21.13 17.75
CA ARG A 388 32.11 21.66 16.50
C ARG A 388 31.08 21.78 15.38
N CYS A 389 31.34 22.66 14.42
CA CYS A 389 30.55 22.75 13.18
C CYS A 389 31.12 21.75 12.16
N LEU A 390 30.24 20.95 11.57
CA LEU A 390 30.58 19.97 10.55
C LEU A 390 29.79 20.29 9.28
N ASP A 391 30.40 20.07 8.12
CA ASP A 391 29.60 19.94 6.91
C ASP A 391 28.70 18.70 7.05
N MET A 392 27.53 18.74 6.41
CA MET A 392 26.53 17.69 6.60
C MET A 392 27.02 16.31 6.15
N LYS A 393 27.90 16.25 5.14
CA LYS A 393 28.43 14.99 4.63
C LYS A 393 29.31 14.31 5.70
N THR A 394 30.12 15.10 6.39
CA THR A 394 30.97 14.68 7.51
C THR A 394 30.17 14.36 8.76
N LEU A 395 29.06 15.08 9.00
CA LEU A 395 28.15 14.78 10.10
C LEU A 395 27.53 13.39 9.93
N VAL A 396 27.02 13.04 8.73
CA VAL A 396 26.34 11.76 8.45
C VAL A 396 27.20 10.52 8.76
N ASP A 397 28.52 10.64 8.65
CA ASP A 397 29.47 9.55 8.92
C ASP A 397 29.76 9.34 10.43
N ASP A 398 29.59 10.38 11.27
CA ASP A 398 29.90 10.38 12.73
C ASP A 398 28.67 10.10 13.65
N MET A 399 27.51 9.71 13.08
CA MET A 399 26.17 9.76 13.72
C MET A 399 25.82 8.65 14.74
N THR A 400 26.79 8.04 15.43
CA THR A 400 26.45 7.00 16.42
C THR A 400 25.96 7.54 17.78
N LEU A 401 25.97 8.84 18.06
CA LEU A 401 25.72 9.35 19.42
C LEU A 401 25.05 10.74 19.53
N LEU A 402 24.48 11.30 18.46
CA LEU A 402 23.95 12.68 18.52
C LEU A 402 22.49 12.73 18.97
N SER A 403 22.29 13.25 20.19
CA SER A 403 20.95 13.47 20.75
C SER A 403 20.27 14.69 20.15
N GLN A 404 21.01 15.78 19.88
CA GLN A 404 20.50 17.02 19.32
C GLN A 404 21.40 17.58 18.22
N VAL A 405 20.81 17.87 17.06
CA VAL A 405 21.48 18.44 15.89
C VAL A 405 20.82 19.75 15.52
N THR A 406 21.62 20.82 15.40
CA THR A 406 21.18 22.09 14.81
C THR A 406 21.69 22.19 13.39
N LEU A 407 20.79 22.44 12.44
CA LEU A 407 21.08 22.59 11.03
C LEU A 407 20.75 24.02 10.60
N THR A 408 21.66 24.66 9.88
CA THR A 408 21.46 25.99 9.30
C THR A 408 21.45 25.85 7.78
N PHE A 409 20.36 26.28 7.15
CA PHE A 409 20.16 26.22 5.70
C PHE A 409 20.36 27.60 5.10
N ILE A 410 21.21 27.65 4.07
CA ILE A 410 21.47 28.84 3.29
C ILE A 410 20.95 28.57 1.87
N GLY A 411 19.81 29.17 1.53
CA GLY A 411 19.16 28.98 0.23
C GLY A 411 17.65 29.12 0.31
N SER A 412 17.03 29.40 -0.84
CA SER A 412 15.58 29.40 -0.99
C SER A 412 15.07 27.99 -1.33
N GLY A 413 13.92 27.59 -0.80
CA GLY A 413 13.26 26.33 -1.14
C GLY A 413 12.85 25.52 0.10
N GLU A 414 12.37 24.30 -0.15
CA GLU A 414 12.04 23.34 0.90
C GLU A 414 13.21 22.36 1.11
N VAL A 415 13.57 22.19 2.37
CA VAL A 415 14.52 21.19 2.83
C VAL A 415 13.75 20.12 3.59
N VAL A 416 14.05 18.86 3.30
CA VAL A 416 13.50 17.73 4.04
C VAL A 416 14.61 17.15 4.91
N LEU A 417 14.39 17.19 6.21
CA LEU A 417 15.14 16.40 7.18
C LEU A 417 14.47 15.06 7.33
N PHE A 418 15.22 13.97 7.28
CA PHE A 418 14.63 12.65 7.46
C PHE A 418 15.61 11.71 8.12
N VAL A 419 15.10 10.69 8.79
CA VAL A 419 15.93 9.62 9.31
C VAL A 419 15.95 8.48 8.29
N GLU A 420 17.13 7.89 8.08
CA GLU A 420 17.17 6.59 7.42
C GLU A 420 16.46 5.54 8.25
N GLN A 421 16.00 4.48 7.59
CA GLN A 421 15.31 3.38 8.23
C GLN A 421 16.04 3.00 9.52
N PRO A 422 15.34 2.95 10.66
CA PRO A 422 15.96 2.56 11.91
C PRO A 422 16.52 1.15 11.72
N ILE A 423 17.85 1.06 11.72
CA ILE A 423 18.54 -0.22 11.52
C ILE A 423 18.38 -1.00 12.83
N PRO A 424 17.83 -2.22 12.81
CA PRO A 424 17.74 -3.09 13.97
C PRO A 424 19.09 -3.41 14.60
#